data_AF-A0A3A8KLU5-F1
#
_entry.id   AF-A0A3A8KLU5-F1
#
_cell.length_a   1.000
_cell.length_b   1.000
_cell.length_c   1.000
_cell.angle_alpha   90.00
_cell.angle_beta   90.00
_cell.angle_gamma   90.00
#
_symmetry.space_group_name_H-M   'P 1'
#
loop_
_entity.id
_entity.type
_entity.pdbx_description
1 polymer ?
#
loop_
_entity_poly.entity_id
_entity_poly.type
_entity_poly.pdbx_seq_one_letter_code
_entity_poly.pdbx_strand_id
1 'polypeptide(L)'
;MPPEEKQRLIDRARAILLEHLRRREPATPREDKPRSSYDELDDAVRGALAGDRGRVTTLRRVFDEPGFAMTNSLHECALASLGLALLGDRESLQRIRGVIPINLNREAKPLALAILDAGEQQDPPPGSSLPED
;
A
#
# COMPACT_ATOMS: atom_id res chain seq x y z
N MET A 1 9.25 -17.42 2.59
CA MET A 1 10.18 -16.37 2.12
C MET A 1 11.17 -16.05 3.24
N PRO A 2 12.48 -15.95 2.98
CA PRO A 2 13.47 -15.49 3.95
C PRO A 2 13.18 -14.07 4.47
N PRO A 3 13.45 -13.75 5.75
CA PRO A 3 13.24 -12.40 6.30
C PRO A 3 13.97 -11.30 5.51
N GLU A 4 15.18 -11.57 5.03
CA GLU A 4 15.95 -10.62 4.22
C GLU A 4 15.29 -10.31 2.87
N GLU A 5 14.70 -11.32 2.24
CA GLU A 5 14.00 -11.14 0.97
C GLU A 5 12.73 -10.31 1.18
N LYS A 6 11.98 -10.60 2.25
CA LYS A 6 10.83 -9.78 2.66
C LYS A 6 11.22 -8.33 2.93
N GLN A 7 12.34 -8.11 3.61
CA GLN A 7 12.85 -6.76 3.88
C GLN A 7 13.21 -6.03 2.58
N ARG A 8 13.84 -6.70 1.61
CA ARG A 8 14.14 -6.10 0.30
C ARG A 8 12.87 -5.69 -0.46
N LEU A 9 11.81 -6.49 -0.38
CA LEU A 9 10.52 -6.14 -0.99
C LEU A 9 9.90 -4.91 -0.29
N ILE A 10 9.93 -4.87 1.04
CA ILE A 10 9.49 -3.71 1.83
C ILE A 10 10.29 -2.47 1.45
N ASP A 11 11.61 -2.56 1.37
CA ASP A 11 12.49 -1.44 1.01
C ASP A 11 12.21 -0.95 -0.41
N ARG A 12 11.95 -1.87 -1.36
CA ARG A 12 11.56 -1.51 -2.72
C ARG A 12 10.22 -0.78 -2.75
N ALA A 13 9.22 -1.25 -1.99
CA ALA A 13 7.92 -0.60 -1.89
C ALA A 13 8.04 0.81 -1.30
N ARG A 14 8.83 0.96 -0.22
CA ARG A 14 9.13 2.27 0.39
C ARG A 14 9.81 3.21 -0.60
N ALA A 15 10.80 2.72 -1.35
CA ALA A 15 11.51 3.53 -2.34
C ALA A 15 10.58 4.07 -3.45
N ILE A 16 9.66 3.24 -3.95
CA ILE A 16 8.68 3.67 -4.96
C ILE A 16 7.77 4.78 -4.39
N LEU A 17 7.24 4.59 -3.18
CA LEU A 17 6.35 5.57 -2.55
C LEU A 17 7.08 6.89 -2.23
N LEU A 18 8.32 6.82 -1.74
CA LEU A 18 9.16 7.99 -1.48
C LEU A 18 9.47 8.76 -2.77
N GLU A 19 9.78 8.06 -3.86
CA GLU A 19 10.03 8.69 -5.16
C GLU A 19 8.79 9.40 -5.69
N HIS A 20 7.60 8.80 -5.54
CA HIS A 20 6.33 9.46 -5.87
C HIS A 20 6.16 10.77 -5.09
N LEU A 21 6.29 10.71 -3.76
CA LEU A 21 6.13 11.90 -2.91
C LEU A 21 7.14 12.99 -3.26
N ARG A 22 8.41 12.63 -3.52
CA ARG A 22 9.46 13.57 -3.92
C ARG A 22 9.12 14.30 -5.23
N ARG A 23 8.61 13.59 -6.23
CA ARG A 23 8.20 14.19 -7.51
C ARG A 23 6.99 15.12 -7.36
N ARG A 24 6.23 14.95 -6.28
CA ARG A 24 4.98 15.66 -6.06
C ARG A 24 5.08 16.82 -5.09
N GLU A 25 6.21 17.01 -4.42
CA GLU A 25 6.43 18.18 -3.57
C GLU A 25 6.10 19.45 -4.36
N PRO A 26 5.06 20.21 -3.94
CA PRO A 26 4.66 21.38 -4.69
C PRO A 26 5.74 22.45 -4.56
N ALA A 27 6.12 23.05 -5.68
CA ALA A 27 7.02 24.21 -5.70
C ALA A 27 6.47 25.44 -4.95
N THR A 28 5.19 25.41 -4.52
CA THR A 28 4.56 26.46 -3.71
C THR A 28 3.22 25.96 -3.15
N PRO A 29 2.89 26.17 -1.86
CA PRO A 29 1.55 25.93 -1.33
C PRO A 29 0.54 26.89 -2.00
N ARG A 30 -0.55 26.36 -2.55
CA ARG A 30 -1.70 27.17 -2.97
C ARG A 30 -2.71 27.14 -1.83
N GLU A 31 -2.70 28.19 -1.00
CA GLU A 31 -3.45 28.27 0.26
C GLU A 31 -4.99 28.29 0.11
N ASP A 32 -5.53 28.47 -1.11
CA ASP A 32 -6.97 28.68 -1.32
C ASP A 32 -7.72 27.56 -2.09
N LYS A 33 -7.14 26.36 -2.24
CA LYS A 33 -7.84 25.25 -2.91
C LYS A 33 -8.40 24.24 -1.90
N PRO A 34 -9.65 23.78 -2.06
CA PRO A 34 -10.15 22.64 -1.31
C PRO A 34 -9.20 21.45 -1.53
N ARG A 35 -8.89 20.74 -0.45
CA ARG A 35 -7.97 19.60 -0.45
C ARG A 35 -8.46 18.59 -1.48
N SER A 36 -7.60 18.24 -2.43
CA SER A 36 -7.97 17.27 -3.45
C SER A 36 -7.93 15.87 -2.85
N SER A 37 -8.72 14.94 -3.39
CA SER A 37 -8.64 13.51 -3.05
C SER A 37 -7.23 12.94 -3.25
N TYR A 38 -6.45 13.60 -4.10
CA TYR A 38 -5.07 13.28 -4.36
C TYR A 38 -4.13 13.72 -3.24
N ASP A 39 -4.39 14.85 -2.59
CA ASP A 39 -3.63 15.27 -1.41
C ASP A 39 -3.93 14.32 -0.24
N GLU A 40 -5.20 13.89 -0.10
CA GLU A 40 -5.59 12.86 0.87
C GLU A 40 -4.86 11.53 0.62
N LEU A 41 -4.70 11.11 -0.64
CA LEU A 41 -3.93 9.92 -0.99
C LEU A 41 -2.45 10.08 -0.64
N ASP A 42 -1.82 11.21 -0.93
CA ASP A 42 -0.42 11.44 -0.57
C ASP A 42 -0.21 11.41 0.95
N ASP A 43 -1.13 12.00 1.71
CA ASP A 43 -1.04 11.97 3.17
C ASP A 43 -1.25 10.57 3.73
N ALA A 44 -2.13 9.78 3.10
CA ALA A 44 -2.26 8.36 3.41
C ALA A 44 -0.97 7.58 3.10
N VAL A 45 -0.30 7.88 1.98
CA VAL A 45 1.00 7.29 1.62
C VAL A 45 2.09 7.69 2.62
N ARG A 46 2.16 8.96 3.03
CA ARG A 46 3.09 9.41 4.09
C ARG A 46 2.84 8.68 5.40
N GLY A 47 1.58 8.55 5.81
CA GLY A 47 1.24 7.80 7.02
C GLY A 47 1.56 6.31 6.90
N ALA A 48 1.33 5.68 5.74
CA ALA A 48 1.73 4.28 5.51
C ALA A 48 3.24 4.06 5.64
N LEU A 49 4.05 4.98 5.11
CA LEU A 49 5.52 4.97 5.27
C LEU A 49 5.96 5.10 6.74
N ALA A 50 5.16 5.79 7.55
CA ALA A 50 5.35 5.93 9.00
C ALA A 50 4.72 4.79 9.83
N GLY A 51 4.04 3.82 9.20
CA GLY A 51 3.36 2.72 9.89
C GLY A 51 2.00 3.07 10.51
N ASP A 52 1.41 4.20 10.13
CA ASP A 52 0.09 4.66 10.61
C ASP A 52 -1.05 3.82 10.02
N ARG A 53 -1.53 2.85 10.80
CA ARG A 53 -2.68 2.00 10.42
C ARG A 53 -3.98 2.79 10.25
N GLY A 54 -4.08 4.02 10.79
CA GLY A 54 -5.23 4.90 10.57
C GLY A 54 -5.44 5.31 9.11
N ARG A 55 -4.45 5.07 8.24
CA ARG A 55 -4.52 5.37 6.80
C ARG A 55 -5.11 4.26 5.94
N VAL A 56 -5.34 3.07 6.49
CA VAL A 56 -5.90 1.94 5.74
C VAL A 56 -7.22 2.33 5.06
N THR A 57 -8.12 3.00 5.79
CA THR A 57 -9.42 3.44 5.25
C THR A 57 -9.24 4.32 4.02
N THR A 58 -8.38 5.34 4.08
CA THR A 58 -8.14 6.25 2.95
C THR A 58 -7.51 5.54 1.75
N LEU A 59 -6.59 4.60 1.98
CA LEU A 59 -5.97 3.82 0.89
C LEU A 59 -6.99 2.90 0.21
N ARG A 60 -7.94 2.32 0.96
CA ARG A 60 -9.00 1.47 0.39
C ARG A 60 -9.98 2.24 -0.50
N ARG A 61 -10.20 3.53 -0.24
CA ARG A 61 -11.07 4.40 -1.06
C ARG A 61 -10.66 4.42 -2.53
N VAL A 62 -9.37 4.26 -2.84
CA VAL A 62 -8.88 4.15 -4.24
C VAL A 62 -9.54 2.99 -5.00
N PHE A 63 -9.88 1.90 -4.30
CA PHE A 63 -10.54 0.74 -4.90
C PHE A 63 -12.06 0.78 -4.78
N ASP A 64 -12.55 1.37 -3.69
CA ASP A 64 -13.96 1.27 -3.30
C ASP A 64 -14.81 2.48 -3.76
N GLU A 65 -14.21 3.67 -3.93
CA GLU A 65 -14.91 4.90 -4.29
C GLU A 65 -14.64 5.33 -5.74
N PRO A 66 -15.68 5.32 -6.62
CA PRO A 66 -15.54 5.80 -7.99
C PRO A 66 -15.06 7.26 -8.04
N GLY A 67 -13.96 7.51 -8.75
CA GLY A 67 -13.42 8.86 -8.94
C GLY A 67 -12.51 9.37 -7.82
N PHE A 68 -12.33 8.63 -6.72
CA PHE A 68 -11.37 9.01 -5.69
C PHE A 68 -9.94 8.91 -6.22
N ALA A 69 -9.24 10.05 -6.27
CA ALA A 69 -7.87 10.15 -6.75
C ALA A 69 -7.64 9.42 -8.09
N MET A 70 -8.64 9.45 -8.98
CA MET A 70 -8.62 8.70 -10.23
C MET A 70 -7.87 9.47 -11.32
N THR A 71 -6.93 8.79 -11.99
CA THR A 71 -6.36 9.24 -13.27
C THR A 71 -6.50 8.16 -14.33
N ASN A 72 -6.36 8.56 -15.60
CA ASN A 72 -6.24 7.63 -16.72
C ASN A 72 -5.03 6.67 -16.60
N SER A 73 -4.08 6.93 -15.69
CA SER A 73 -2.86 6.15 -15.54
C SER A 73 -2.97 4.99 -14.53
N LEU A 74 -4.02 4.99 -13.69
CA LEU A 74 -4.20 4.07 -12.56
C LEU A 74 -3.03 4.08 -11.56
N HIS A 75 -2.25 5.16 -11.50
CA HIS A 75 -1.09 5.27 -10.62
C HIS A 75 -1.50 5.21 -9.14
N GLU A 76 -2.66 5.76 -8.81
CA GLU A 76 -3.28 5.69 -7.49
C GLU A 76 -3.41 4.26 -6.95
N CYS A 77 -3.78 3.30 -7.80
CA CYS A 77 -3.92 1.89 -7.42
C CYS A 77 -2.58 1.29 -6.99
N ALA A 78 -1.48 1.71 -7.63
CA ALA A 78 -0.14 1.26 -7.28
C ALA A 78 0.28 1.80 -5.91
N LEU A 79 0.05 3.10 -5.66
CA LEU A 79 0.34 3.73 -4.37
C LEU A 79 -0.47 3.10 -3.25
N ALA A 80 -1.77 2.91 -3.47
CA ALA A 80 -2.67 2.29 -2.51
C ALA A 80 -2.26 0.84 -2.21
N SER A 81 -1.95 0.04 -3.24
CA SER A 81 -1.53 -1.36 -3.08
C SER A 81 -0.26 -1.47 -2.24
N LEU A 82 0.76 -0.63 -2.53
CA LEU A 82 2.02 -0.64 -1.78
C LEU A 82 1.83 -0.12 -0.36
N GLY A 83 1.06 0.95 -0.15
CA GLY A 83 0.77 1.48 1.18
C GLY A 83 0.05 0.45 2.06
N LEU A 84 -0.95 -0.25 1.51
CA LEU A 84 -1.67 -1.31 2.21
C LEU A 84 -0.76 -2.51 2.52
N ALA A 85 0.13 -2.87 1.59
CA ALA A 85 1.12 -3.91 1.81
C ALA A 85 2.09 -3.57 2.94
N LEU A 86 2.59 -2.33 3.01
CA LEU A 86 3.45 -1.87 4.11
C LEU A 86 2.75 -1.89 5.48
N LEU A 87 1.44 -1.64 5.50
CA LEU A 87 0.61 -1.72 6.70
C LEU A 87 0.17 -3.17 7.03
N GLY A 88 0.51 -4.15 6.19
CA GLY A 88 0.11 -5.54 6.37
C GLY A 88 -1.40 -5.76 6.25
N ASP A 89 -2.09 -4.96 5.41
CA ASP A 89 -3.54 -5.02 5.26
C ASP A 89 -4.00 -6.17 4.35
N ARG A 90 -4.18 -7.35 4.93
CA ARG A 90 -4.57 -8.58 4.20
C ARG A 90 -6.00 -8.54 3.65
N GLU A 91 -6.92 -7.80 4.28
CA GLU A 91 -8.30 -7.66 3.81
C GLU A 91 -8.39 -7.03 2.40
N SER A 92 -7.34 -6.35 1.96
CA SER A 92 -7.25 -5.73 0.64
C SER A 92 -6.66 -6.64 -0.44
N LEU A 93 -6.28 -7.88 -0.14
CA LEU A 93 -5.67 -8.81 -1.10
C LEU A 93 -6.49 -8.97 -2.39
N GLN A 94 -7.81 -9.18 -2.26
CA GLN A 94 -8.68 -9.36 -3.43
C GLN A 94 -8.83 -8.08 -4.24
N ARG A 95 -8.82 -6.91 -3.59
CA ARG A 95 -8.81 -5.60 -4.27
C ARG A 95 -7.55 -5.44 -5.12
N ILE A 96 -6.39 -5.72 -4.53
CA ILE A 96 -5.09 -5.63 -5.22
C ILE A 96 -5.01 -6.63 -6.38
N ARG A 97 -5.53 -7.85 -6.21
CA ARG A 97 -5.60 -8.86 -7.28
C ARG A 97 -6.47 -8.40 -8.46
N GLY A 98 -7.53 -7.63 -8.20
CA GLY A 98 -8.42 -7.06 -9.21
C GLY A 98 -7.82 -5.91 -10.05
N VAL A 99 -6.70 -5.32 -9.62
CA VAL A 99 -6.08 -4.17 -10.32
C VAL A 99 -5.52 -4.58 -11.69
N ILE A 100 -5.79 -3.75 -12.70
CA ILE A 100 -5.25 -3.90 -14.05
C ILE A 100 -3.73 -3.62 -14.05
N PRO A 101 -2.87 -4.55 -14.51
CA PRO A 101 -1.41 -4.40 -14.47
C PRO A 101 -0.87 -3.54 -15.63
N ILE A 102 -1.18 -2.25 -15.61
CA ILE A 102 -0.63 -1.23 -16.53
C ILE A 102 0.22 -0.21 -15.78
N ASN A 103 1.16 0.44 -16.48
CA ASN A 103 2.03 1.47 -15.92
C ASN A 103 2.71 0.99 -14.63
N LEU A 104 2.68 1.81 -13.56
CA LEU A 104 3.29 1.48 -12.27
C LEU A 104 2.67 0.23 -11.63
N ASN A 105 1.43 -0.14 -11.95
CA ASN A 105 0.81 -1.36 -11.43
C ASN A 105 1.51 -2.64 -11.90
N ARG A 106 2.26 -2.62 -13.01
CA ARG A 106 3.06 -3.78 -13.44
C ARG A 106 4.12 -4.18 -12.43
N GLU A 107 4.69 -3.21 -11.73
CA GLU A 107 5.68 -3.44 -10.68
C GLU A 107 5.02 -3.49 -9.30
N ALA A 108 4.12 -2.55 -9.00
CA ALA A 108 3.55 -2.39 -7.68
C ALA A 108 2.62 -3.55 -7.26
N LYS A 109 1.82 -4.09 -8.19
CA LYS A 109 0.90 -5.19 -7.91
C LYS A 109 1.61 -6.46 -7.45
N PRO A 110 2.56 -7.06 -8.20
CA PRO A 110 3.25 -8.27 -7.74
C PRO A 110 4.05 -8.02 -6.47
N LEU A 111 4.63 -6.81 -6.30
CA LEU A 111 5.35 -6.44 -5.10
C LEU A 111 4.45 -6.40 -3.85
N ALA A 112 3.29 -5.74 -3.95
CA ALA A 112 2.33 -5.66 -2.85
C ALA A 112 1.79 -7.04 -2.45
N LEU A 113 1.48 -7.89 -3.41
CA LEU A 113 1.03 -9.26 -3.16
C LEU A 113 2.12 -10.10 -2.49
N ALA A 114 3.37 -10.03 -2.99
CA ALA A 114 4.49 -10.76 -2.39
C ALA A 114 4.75 -10.35 -0.93
N ILE A 115 4.61 -9.06 -0.60
CA ILE A 115 4.76 -8.57 0.78
C ILE A 115 3.65 -9.13 1.69
N LEU A 116 2.39 -9.11 1.22
CA LEU A 116 1.23 -9.55 1.99
C LEU A 116 1.19 -11.08 2.17
N ASP A 117 1.47 -11.84 1.10
CA ASP A 117 1.51 -13.31 1.11
C ASP A 117 2.69 -13.81 1.99
N ALA A 118 3.83 -13.11 2.00
CA ALA A 118 4.95 -13.42 2.92
C ALA A 118 4.61 -13.21 4.41
N GLY A 119 3.50 -12.55 4.72
CA GLY A 119 2.97 -12.47 6.08
C GLY A 119 2.32 -13.76 6.56
N GLU A 120 1.77 -14.61 5.67
CA GLU A 120 1.02 -15.81 6.05
C GLU A 120 1.87 -16.86 6.78
N GLN A 121 3.19 -16.85 6.58
CA GLN A 121 4.08 -17.89 7.14
C GLN A 121 4.53 -17.64 8.59
N GLN A 122 4.11 -16.55 9.25
CA GLN A 122 4.56 -16.19 10.61
C GLN A 122 3.50 -16.31 11.70
N ASP A 123 2.25 -16.63 11.40
CA ASP A 123 1.24 -16.96 12.41
C ASP A 123 1.20 -18.49 12.59
N PRO A 124 1.84 -19.08 13.62
CA PRO A 124 1.56 -20.45 13.98
C PRO A 124 0.08 -20.57 14.39
N PRO A 125 -0.62 -21.67 14.05
CA PRO A 125 -2.00 -21.85 14.50
C PRO A 125 -2.05 -21.80 16.04
N PRO A 126 -3.01 -21.09 16.65
CA PRO A 126 -3.19 -21.11 18.09
C PRO A 126 -3.74 -22.49 18.46
N GLY A 127 -2.89 -23.34 19.02
CA GLY A 127 -3.31 -24.60 19.62
C GLY A 127 -2.53 -25.82 19.13
N SER A 128 -1.38 -26.05 19.74
CA SER A 128 -0.83 -27.40 19.96
C SER A 128 0.16 -27.32 21.12
N SER A 129 -0.40 -27.11 22.30
CA SER A 129 0.28 -27.35 23.56
C SER A 129 -0.74 -27.96 24.51
N LEU A 130 -0.91 -29.28 24.40
CA LEU A 130 -1.28 -30.09 25.54
C LEU A 130 -0.15 -31.10 25.72
N PRO A 131 0.50 -31.14 26.89
CA PRO A 131 1.50 -32.14 27.20
C PRO A 131 0.83 -33.52 27.36
N GLU A 132 1.58 -34.54 26.97
CA GLU A 132 1.29 -35.94 27.21
C GLU A 132 1.21 -36.23 28.72
N ASP A 133 0.22 -37.02 29.12
CA ASP A 133 0.26 -37.96 30.25
C ASP A 133 -0.43 -39.26 29.82
#